data_AF-A0A318IA91-F1
#
_entry.id   AF-A0A318IA91-F1
#
_cell.length_a   1.000
_cell.length_b   1.000
_cell.length_c   1.000
_cell.angle_alpha   90.00
_cell.angle_beta   90.00
_cell.angle_gamma   90.00
#
_symmetry.space_group_name_H-M   'P 1'
#
loop_
_entity.id
_entity.type
_entity.pdbx_description
1 polymer ?
#
loop_
_entity_poly.entity_id
_entity_poly.type
_entity_poly.pdbx_seq_one_letter_code
_entity_poly.pdbx_strand_id
1 'polypeptide(L)'
;MKKLVFFAIMAVVLVAIGSTTTSCKDKKSVADSIRIDSLQVDSTTRDTLESIIEEQPMPKAADELFDDFVFNFAANRKLQLTRIKFPLDVYQNDKVVKRIEKKDWRMEHFFMKQGYYTLIFDNVKQMDLVKDTTIDHVVIEKITFKNKSVKQYLFNRINGHWTLTSMCLKHISETTNASFLQFYQRFASDSAFQVQSLSDLVEFTAPDPDDDFSSITGSITPEQWPSFKPWLIPDGEIYNIIYGQKYTESNRKLFVIRGVANGMETEMNFKVVKGKWKLMKFNS
;
A
#
# COMPACT_ATOMS: atom_id res chain seq x y z
N MET A 1 -49.01 7.07 46.83
CA MET A 1 -47.55 7.08 47.10
C MET A 1 -46.69 6.97 45.84
N LYS A 2 -47.06 7.63 44.73
CA LYS A 2 -46.21 7.77 43.52
C LYS A 2 -46.02 9.22 43.08
N LYS A 3 -46.69 10.18 43.74
CA LYS A 3 -46.54 11.63 43.50
C LYS A 3 -45.63 12.34 44.52
N LEU A 4 -45.27 11.70 45.63
CA LEU A 4 -44.35 12.26 46.64
C LEU A 4 -42.88 11.93 46.37
N VAL A 5 -42.58 10.83 45.68
CA VAL A 5 -41.21 10.47 45.26
C VAL A 5 -40.73 11.36 44.09
N PHE A 6 -41.65 11.79 43.23
CA PHE A 6 -41.32 12.66 42.08
C PHE A 6 -40.95 14.09 42.50
N PHE A 7 -41.55 14.60 43.59
CA PHE A 7 -41.20 15.91 44.15
C PHE A 7 -39.87 15.92 44.90
N ALA A 8 -39.47 14.81 45.53
CA ALA A 8 -38.18 14.70 46.20
C ALA A 8 -36.98 14.61 45.23
N ILE A 9 -37.18 14.02 44.04
CA ILE A 9 -36.13 13.89 43.02
C ILE A 9 -35.94 15.20 42.24
N MET A 10 -37.01 15.98 42.02
CA MET A 10 -36.91 17.32 41.38
C MET A 10 -36.22 18.37 42.27
N ALA A 11 -36.32 18.24 43.60
CA ALA A 11 -35.70 19.19 44.54
C ALA A 11 -34.16 19.02 44.67
N VAL A 12 -33.62 17.83 44.40
CA VAL A 12 -32.17 17.58 44.41
C VAL A 12 -31.50 18.03 43.10
N VAL A 13 -32.23 18.04 42.00
CA VAL A 13 -31.72 18.46 40.68
C VAL A 13 -31.69 20.00 40.53
N LEU A 14 -32.50 20.73 41.31
CA LEU A 14 -32.57 22.21 41.26
C LEU A 14 -31.56 22.92 42.18
N VAL A 15 -30.86 22.23 43.08
CA VAL A 15 -29.84 22.82 43.97
C VAL A 15 -28.41 22.70 43.42
N ALA A 16 -28.19 21.91 42.37
CA ALA A 16 -26.90 21.84 41.68
C ALA A 16 -26.72 22.90 40.57
N ILE A 17 -27.78 23.69 40.29
CA ILE A 17 -27.79 24.75 39.28
C ILE A 17 -27.91 26.09 40.00
N GLY A 18 -26.80 26.63 40.50
CA GLY A 18 -26.83 27.96 41.11
C GLY A 18 -25.52 28.43 41.73
N SER A 19 -24.79 29.24 40.96
CA SER A 19 -23.79 30.26 41.42
C SER A 19 -22.40 29.69 41.76
N THR A 20 -21.26 30.16 41.24
CA THR A 20 -20.79 31.51 40.82
C THR A 20 -19.63 31.37 39.79
N THR A 21 -19.65 32.00 38.60
CA THR A 21 -18.96 33.27 38.19
C THR A 21 -17.53 33.44 38.77
N THR A 22 -16.42 33.74 38.06
CA THR A 22 -16.15 34.73 36.97
C THR A 22 -14.74 34.52 36.34
N SER A 23 -14.64 34.84 35.03
CA SER A 23 -13.51 35.49 34.29
C SER A 23 -12.10 34.84 34.28
N CYS A 24 -11.51 34.47 33.14
CA CYS A 24 -10.94 35.40 32.16
C CYS A 24 -10.77 34.80 30.75
N LYS A 25 -10.86 35.66 29.73
CA LYS A 25 -10.67 35.41 28.28
C LYS A 25 -9.21 34.97 28.00
N ASP A 26 -8.91 34.13 27.01
CA ASP A 26 -8.77 34.54 25.61
C ASP A 26 -8.87 33.39 24.58
N LYS A 27 -9.38 33.77 23.39
CA LYS A 27 -9.53 32.96 22.16
C LYS A 27 -8.17 32.63 21.53
N LYS A 28 -7.97 31.38 21.08
CA LYS A 28 -7.53 31.08 19.69
C LYS A 28 -7.65 29.60 19.29
N SER A 29 -8.31 29.44 18.13
CA SER A 29 -8.26 28.39 17.10
C SER A 29 -8.14 26.90 17.47
N VAL A 30 -9.23 26.20 17.15
CA VAL A 30 -9.29 24.77 16.81
C VAL A 30 -8.25 24.43 15.75
N ALA A 31 -7.38 23.47 16.07
CA ALA A 31 -6.69 22.63 15.11
C ALA A 31 -6.80 21.19 15.62
N ASP A 32 -7.49 20.35 14.85
CA ASP A 32 -7.54 18.91 15.06
C ASP A 32 -6.12 18.35 14.95
N SER A 33 -5.45 18.20 16.09
CA SER A 33 -4.26 17.37 16.17
C SER A 33 -4.72 15.92 16.19
N ILE A 34 -4.63 15.26 15.03
CA ILE A 34 -4.63 13.80 14.94
C ILE A 34 -3.51 13.31 15.87
N ARG A 35 -3.91 12.78 17.03
CA ARG A 35 -3.04 12.03 17.93
C ARG A 35 -2.54 10.81 17.17
N ILE A 36 -1.28 10.83 16.75
CA ILE A 36 -0.54 9.66 16.34
C ILE A 36 0.05 9.07 17.61
N ASP A 37 -0.66 8.12 18.21
CA ASP A 37 -0.19 7.25 19.28
C ASP A 37 -0.53 5.83 18.81
N SER A 38 0.42 5.08 18.26
CA SER A 38 1.35 4.30 19.07
C SER A 38 2.68 4.05 18.35
N LEU A 39 3.76 4.53 18.95
CA LEU A 39 5.11 4.02 18.71
C LEU A 39 5.26 2.74 19.53
N GLN A 40 4.93 1.60 18.92
CA GLN A 40 5.34 0.31 19.48
C GLN A 40 6.87 0.27 19.40
N VAL A 41 7.51 0.31 20.56
CA VAL A 41 8.95 0.04 20.70
C VAL A 41 9.12 -1.45 20.48
N ASP A 42 9.39 -1.82 19.23
CA ASP A 42 9.78 -3.18 18.92
C ASP A 42 11.29 -3.30 19.12
N SER A 43 11.68 -3.88 20.24
CA SER A 43 13.04 -4.32 20.52
C SER A 43 13.27 -5.62 19.77
N THR A 44 13.40 -5.55 18.44
CA THR A 44 13.77 -6.72 17.64
C THR A 44 15.27 -6.96 17.78
N THR A 45 15.62 -8.00 18.53
CA THR A 45 16.82 -8.83 18.34
C THR A 45 17.22 -8.84 16.87
N ARG A 46 18.49 -8.49 16.58
CA ARG A 46 19.07 -8.59 15.23
C ARG A 46 18.78 -9.98 14.67
N ASP A 47 18.03 -10.07 13.59
CA ASP A 47 17.80 -11.33 12.88
C ASP A 47 19.14 -11.79 12.30
N THR A 48 19.56 -13.01 12.62
CA THR A 48 20.86 -13.58 12.20
C THR A 48 21.03 -13.59 10.67
N LEU A 49 19.93 -13.59 9.91
CA LEU A 49 19.93 -13.45 8.45
C LEU A 49 20.28 -12.04 7.98
N GLU A 50 19.86 -11.00 8.71
CA GLU A 50 20.22 -9.61 8.40
C GLU A 50 21.73 -9.40 8.54
N SER A 51 22.37 -10.02 9.56
CA SER A 51 23.82 -9.91 9.73
C SER A 51 24.63 -10.56 8.62
N ILE A 52 24.15 -11.67 8.02
CA ILE A 52 24.87 -12.36 6.93
C ILE A 52 24.77 -11.56 5.62
N ILE A 53 23.61 -10.95 5.34
CA ILE A 53 23.39 -10.13 4.14
C ILE A 53 24.10 -8.77 4.26
N GLU A 54 24.26 -8.22 5.46
CA GLU A 54 24.99 -6.97 5.68
C GLU A 54 26.48 -7.03 5.33
N GLU A 55 27.09 -8.22 5.38
CA GLU A 55 28.53 -8.41 5.11
C GLU A 55 28.87 -8.53 3.62
N GLN A 56 27.90 -8.89 2.77
CA GLN A 56 28.15 -9.01 1.34
C GLN A 56 27.96 -7.66 0.62
N PRO A 57 28.96 -7.17 -0.14
CA PRO A 57 28.79 -5.95 -0.92
C PRO A 57 27.78 -6.18 -2.05
N MET A 58 26.83 -5.25 -2.21
CA MET A 58 25.88 -5.28 -3.32
C MET A 58 26.64 -5.41 -4.65
N PRO A 59 26.25 -6.34 -5.54
CA PRO A 59 26.79 -6.42 -6.89
C PRO A 59 26.63 -5.08 -7.61
N LYS A 60 27.66 -4.62 -8.34
CA LYS A 60 27.57 -3.37 -9.11
C LYS A 60 26.44 -3.39 -10.15
N ALA A 61 26.13 -4.57 -10.69
CA ALA A 61 25.04 -4.78 -11.64
C ALA A 61 23.65 -4.60 -11.02
N ALA A 62 23.50 -4.66 -9.68
CA ALA A 62 22.20 -4.47 -9.05
C ALA A 62 21.67 -3.02 -9.20
N ASP A 63 22.51 -2.06 -9.57
CA ASP A 63 22.07 -0.71 -9.94
C ASP A 63 21.55 -0.61 -11.39
N GLU A 64 21.60 -1.68 -12.20
CA GLU A 64 21.09 -1.70 -13.58
C GLU A 64 19.58 -1.81 -13.63
N LEU A 65 18.99 -2.70 -12.81
CA LEU A 65 17.55 -2.89 -12.68
C LEU A 65 17.09 -2.44 -11.30
N PHE A 66 15.97 -1.72 -11.24
CA PHE A 66 15.43 -1.23 -9.97
C PHE A 66 15.03 -2.38 -9.03
N ASP A 67 14.48 -3.47 -9.58
CA ASP A 67 14.06 -4.64 -8.81
C ASP A 67 15.24 -5.26 -8.04
N ASP A 68 16.37 -5.48 -8.73
CA ASP A 68 17.59 -6.00 -8.10
C ASP A 68 18.11 -5.06 -7.01
N PHE A 69 18.11 -3.75 -7.27
CA PHE A 69 18.49 -2.74 -6.29
C PHE A 69 17.60 -2.79 -5.04
N VAL A 70 16.28 -2.78 -5.20
CA VAL A 70 15.35 -2.63 -4.07
C VAL A 70 15.38 -3.85 -3.16
N PHE A 71 15.57 -5.06 -3.70
CA PHE A 71 15.75 -6.28 -2.89
C PHE A 71 16.96 -6.16 -1.95
N ASN A 72 18.09 -5.68 -2.48
CA ASN A 72 19.30 -5.44 -1.68
C ASN A 72 19.08 -4.28 -0.68
N PHE A 73 18.48 -3.17 -1.11
CA PHE A 73 18.22 -2.00 -0.29
C PHE A 73 17.29 -2.28 0.89
N ALA A 74 16.29 -3.15 0.70
CA ALA A 74 15.33 -3.54 1.74
C ALA A 74 15.90 -4.52 2.77
N ALA A 75 16.97 -5.26 2.41
CA ALA A 75 17.57 -6.30 3.25
C ALA A 75 18.86 -5.85 3.99
N ASN A 76 19.46 -4.71 3.62
CA ASN A 76 20.76 -4.28 4.16
C ASN A 76 20.69 -2.85 4.72
N ARG A 77 20.79 -2.70 6.05
CA ARG A 77 20.68 -1.41 6.74
C ARG A 77 21.78 -0.44 6.35
N LYS A 78 23.02 -0.93 6.22
CA LYS A 78 24.19 -0.11 5.88
C LYS A 78 24.03 0.48 4.49
N LEU A 79 23.62 -0.34 3.53
CA LEU A 79 23.29 0.09 2.18
C LEU A 79 22.15 1.10 2.17
N GLN A 80 21.09 0.85 2.95
CA GLN A 80 19.97 1.77 3.04
C GLN A 80 20.43 3.17 3.48
N LEU A 81 21.25 3.24 4.52
CA LEU A 81 21.79 4.50 5.04
C LEU A 81 22.75 5.23 4.08
N THR A 82 23.37 4.52 3.12
CA THR A 82 24.25 5.15 2.10
C THR A 82 23.49 5.54 0.84
N ARG A 83 22.36 4.90 0.57
CA ARG A 83 21.50 5.15 -0.61
C ARG A 83 20.28 6.02 -0.30
N ILE A 84 20.29 6.73 0.83
CA ILE A 84 19.31 7.75 1.17
C ILE A 84 20.00 9.12 1.17
N LYS A 85 19.38 10.09 0.49
CA LYS A 85 19.78 11.49 0.59
C LYS A 85 19.26 12.06 1.91
N PHE A 86 20.16 12.31 2.86
CA PHE A 86 19.85 12.94 4.15
C PHE A 86 20.18 14.44 4.17
N PRO A 87 19.41 15.27 4.92
CA PRO A 87 18.15 14.91 5.58
C PRO A 87 17.08 14.57 4.53
N LEU A 88 16.29 13.53 4.83
CA LEU A 88 15.27 13.03 3.89
C LEU A 88 14.00 13.86 4.07
N ASP A 89 13.67 14.65 3.05
CA ASP A 89 12.46 15.47 3.02
C ASP A 89 11.22 14.58 2.85
N VAL A 90 10.21 14.83 3.68
CA VAL A 90 8.89 14.22 3.61
C VAL A 90 7.88 15.30 3.21
N TYR A 91 7.25 15.09 2.07
CA TYR A 91 6.28 16.01 1.48
C TYR A 91 4.84 15.61 1.82
N GLN A 92 3.98 16.61 1.96
CA GLN A 92 2.53 16.47 1.94
C GLN A 92 1.95 17.74 1.31
N ASN A 93 1.07 17.60 0.31
CA ASN A 93 0.52 18.72 -0.45
C ASN A 93 1.61 19.68 -0.98
N ASP A 94 2.63 19.12 -1.62
CA ASP A 94 3.78 19.82 -2.21
C ASP A 94 4.62 20.66 -1.22
N LYS A 95 4.44 20.46 0.09
CA LYS A 95 5.20 21.14 1.13
C LYS A 95 5.98 20.13 1.96
N VAL A 96 7.21 20.49 2.33
CA VAL A 96 8.00 19.70 3.29
C VAL A 96 7.35 19.85 4.67
N VAL A 97 6.83 18.74 5.18
CA VAL A 97 6.19 18.68 6.51
C VAL A 97 7.09 18.06 7.57
N LYS A 98 8.11 17.31 7.15
CA LYS A 98 9.08 16.68 8.04
C LYS A 98 10.42 16.48 7.32
N ARG A 99 11.51 16.57 8.07
CA ARG A 99 12.85 16.14 7.65
C ARG A 99 13.32 15.02 8.55
N ILE A 100 13.73 13.90 7.97
CA ILE A 100 14.25 12.76 8.71
C ILE A 100 15.77 12.83 8.64
N GLU A 101 16.41 13.02 9.80
CA GLU A 101 17.86 12.95 9.91
C GLU A 101 18.35 11.50 9.83
N LYS A 102 19.60 11.32 9.44
CA LYS A 102 20.22 9.98 9.32
C LYS A 102 20.07 9.13 10.60
N LYS A 103 20.15 9.76 11.77
CA LYS A 103 20.01 9.10 13.08
C LYS A 103 18.57 8.68 13.40
N ASP A 104 17.59 9.35 12.81
CA ASP A 104 16.16 9.12 13.06
C ASP A 104 15.55 8.17 12.01
N TRP A 105 16.33 7.78 11.00
CA TRP A 105 15.93 6.79 10.01
C TRP A 105 15.77 5.41 10.64
N ARG A 106 14.58 4.82 10.42
CA ARG A 106 14.28 3.43 10.77
C ARG A 106 14.34 2.60 9.50
N MET A 107 14.91 1.41 9.61
CA MET A 107 15.04 0.51 8.48
C MET A 107 13.67 0.21 7.87
N GLU A 108 13.54 0.39 6.57
CA GLU A 108 12.32 0.06 5.82
C GLU A 108 12.55 -1.23 5.05
N HIS A 109 11.76 -2.26 5.35
CA HIS A 109 11.87 -3.58 4.71
C HIS A 109 10.92 -3.75 3.53
N PHE A 110 10.06 -2.76 3.25
CA PHE A 110 9.07 -2.82 2.19
C PHE A 110 8.25 -4.12 2.24
N PHE A 111 8.18 -4.83 1.11
CA PHE A 111 7.43 -6.07 0.92
C PHE A 111 8.20 -7.34 1.34
N MET A 112 9.46 -7.23 1.79
CA MET A 112 10.29 -8.39 2.11
C MET A 112 9.65 -9.28 3.18
N LYS A 113 9.06 -8.68 4.23
CA LYS A 113 8.39 -9.42 5.30
C LYS A 113 7.03 -10.01 4.87
N GLN A 114 6.41 -9.47 3.82
CA GLN A 114 5.13 -9.96 3.30
C GLN A 114 5.31 -11.19 2.41
N GLY A 115 6.50 -11.36 1.81
CA GLY A 115 6.77 -12.46 0.88
C GLY A 115 6.13 -12.29 -0.49
N TYR A 116 5.43 -11.17 -0.72
CA TYR A 116 4.88 -10.78 -2.01
C TYR A 116 4.78 -9.26 -2.12
N TYR A 117 4.67 -8.74 -3.34
CA TYR A 117 4.33 -7.35 -3.63
C TYR A 117 3.31 -7.28 -4.77
N THR A 118 2.73 -6.11 -4.99
CA THR A 118 1.74 -5.92 -6.05
C THR A 118 2.21 -4.88 -7.05
N LEU A 119 1.66 -4.93 -8.26
CA LEU A 119 1.87 -3.96 -9.32
C LEU A 119 0.53 -3.61 -9.94
N ILE A 120 0.34 -2.33 -10.22
CA ILE A 120 -0.87 -1.80 -10.84
C ILE A 120 -0.50 -1.20 -12.18
N PHE A 121 -1.09 -1.69 -13.27
CA PHE A 121 -0.88 -1.18 -14.61
C PHE A 121 -2.21 -0.81 -15.27
N ASP A 122 -2.19 0.13 -16.21
CA ASP A 122 -3.32 0.44 -17.08
C ASP A 122 -3.43 -0.55 -18.24
N ASN A 123 -2.32 -1.17 -18.65
CA ASN A 123 -2.26 -2.16 -19.72
C ASN A 123 -0.98 -3.02 -19.65
N VAL A 124 -0.99 -4.16 -20.36
CA VAL A 124 0.08 -5.17 -20.36
C VAL A 124 1.44 -4.60 -20.80
N LYS A 125 1.49 -3.64 -21.74
CA LYS A 125 2.77 -3.08 -22.23
C LYS A 125 3.54 -2.33 -21.14
N GLN A 126 2.87 -1.88 -20.09
CA GLN A 126 3.56 -1.24 -18.97
C GLN A 126 4.36 -2.24 -18.13
N MET A 127 4.11 -3.54 -18.25
CA MET A 127 4.92 -4.58 -17.60
C MET A 127 6.35 -4.63 -18.15
N ASP A 128 6.55 -4.20 -19.41
CA ASP A 128 7.88 -4.18 -20.04
C ASP A 128 8.82 -3.20 -19.34
N LEU A 129 8.29 -2.16 -18.68
CA LEU A 129 9.05 -1.15 -17.94
C LEU A 129 9.76 -1.71 -16.71
N VAL A 130 9.30 -2.85 -16.18
CA VAL A 130 9.95 -3.52 -15.04
C VAL A 130 11.39 -3.93 -15.40
N LYS A 131 11.63 -4.26 -16.68
CA LYS A 131 12.93 -4.69 -17.20
C LYS A 131 13.69 -3.57 -17.91
N ASP A 132 13.15 -2.35 -17.91
CA ASP A 132 13.76 -1.22 -18.60
C ASP A 132 14.92 -0.66 -17.75
N THR A 133 16.14 -0.84 -18.24
CA THR A 133 17.37 -0.37 -17.57
C THR A 133 17.63 1.12 -17.77
N THR A 134 16.82 1.80 -18.58
CA THR A 134 16.95 3.24 -18.88
C THR A 134 16.16 4.13 -17.93
N ILE A 135 15.26 3.55 -17.12
CA ILE A 135 14.50 4.30 -16.14
C ILE A 135 15.42 4.91 -15.08
N ASP A 136 15.12 6.14 -14.68
CA ASP A 136 15.89 6.91 -13.70
C ASP A 136 15.03 7.42 -12.53
N HIS A 137 13.72 7.17 -12.56
CA HIS A 137 12.77 7.58 -11.54
C HIS A 137 11.81 6.44 -11.21
N VAL A 138 11.77 6.04 -9.95
CA VAL A 138 10.84 5.00 -9.46
C VAL A 138 10.18 5.43 -8.16
N VAL A 139 8.88 5.18 -8.04
CA VAL A 139 8.13 5.42 -6.81
C VAL A 139 7.62 4.09 -6.26
N ILE A 140 8.01 3.75 -5.04
CA ILE A 140 7.36 2.67 -4.28
C ILE A 140 6.23 3.28 -3.46
N GLU A 141 5.02 2.77 -3.62
CA GLU A 141 3.86 3.16 -2.82
C GLU A 141 3.58 2.06 -1.79
N LYS A 142 3.51 2.45 -0.52
CA LYS A 142 2.97 1.63 0.57
C LYS A 142 1.54 2.07 0.84
N ILE A 143 0.58 1.25 0.45
CA ILE A 143 -0.86 1.55 0.48
C ILE A 143 -1.48 0.81 1.67
N THR A 144 -1.97 1.55 2.65
CA THR A 144 -2.62 0.98 3.83
C THR A 144 -4.13 1.28 3.77
N PHE A 145 -4.94 0.25 3.50
CA PHE A 145 -6.38 0.42 3.31
C PHE A 145 -7.12 0.82 4.60
N LYS A 146 -6.67 0.33 5.76
CA LYS A 146 -7.31 0.58 7.07
C LYS A 146 -7.48 2.07 7.38
N ASN A 147 -6.46 2.89 7.09
CA ASN A 147 -6.45 4.33 7.35
C ASN A 147 -6.47 5.15 6.05
N LYS A 148 -6.67 4.51 4.90
CA LYS A 148 -6.70 5.12 3.56
C LYS A 148 -5.47 5.97 3.26
N SER A 149 -4.29 5.54 3.71
CA SER A 149 -3.04 6.27 3.50
C SER A 149 -2.15 5.63 2.44
N VAL A 150 -1.37 6.46 1.76
CA VAL A 150 -0.34 6.06 0.81
C VAL A 150 0.95 6.78 1.18
N LYS A 151 2.01 6.01 1.47
CA LYS A 151 3.37 6.53 1.62
C LYS A 151 4.15 6.23 0.35
N GLN A 152 4.62 7.27 -0.32
CA GLN A 152 5.44 7.16 -1.52
C GLN A 152 6.90 7.34 -1.14
N TYR A 153 7.77 6.46 -1.64
CA TYR A 153 9.22 6.51 -1.49
C TYR A 153 9.81 6.75 -2.88
N LEU A 154 10.42 7.93 -3.08
CA LEU A 154 10.83 8.39 -4.40
C LEU A 154 12.33 8.13 -4.61
N PHE A 155 12.61 7.17 -5.48
CA PHE A 155 13.96 6.81 -5.88
C PHE A 155 14.32 7.50 -7.20
N ASN A 156 15.52 8.08 -7.24
CA ASN A 156 16.11 8.60 -8.46
C ASN A 156 17.47 7.95 -8.69
N ARG A 157 17.80 7.71 -9.95
CA ARG A 157 19.12 7.24 -10.36
C ARG A 157 20.04 8.45 -10.50
N ILE A 158 20.97 8.60 -9.55
CA ILE A 158 21.91 9.72 -9.48
C ILE A 158 23.31 9.17 -9.70
N ASN A 159 23.99 9.62 -10.76
CA ASN A 159 25.31 9.13 -11.15
C ASN A 159 25.36 7.59 -11.27
N GLY A 160 24.32 7.00 -11.87
CA GLY A 160 24.19 5.55 -12.05
C GLY A 160 23.68 4.78 -10.83
N HIS A 161 23.52 5.43 -9.67
CA HIS A 161 23.12 4.80 -8.42
C HIS A 161 21.69 5.14 -8.02
N TRP A 162 20.87 4.13 -7.74
CA TRP A 162 19.56 4.35 -7.14
C TRP A 162 19.69 4.94 -5.74
N THR A 163 18.97 6.03 -5.51
CA THR A 163 19.00 6.81 -4.27
C THR A 163 17.58 7.20 -3.87
N LEU A 164 17.17 6.92 -2.63
CA LEU A 164 15.95 7.46 -2.05
C LEU A 164 16.15 8.95 -1.79
N THR A 165 15.39 9.78 -2.50
CA THR A 165 15.58 11.24 -2.49
C THR A 165 14.55 11.99 -1.69
N SER A 166 13.33 11.46 -1.59
CA SER A 166 12.25 12.07 -0.83
C SER A 166 11.16 11.05 -0.53
N MET A 167 10.26 11.40 0.38
CA MET A 167 9.03 10.68 0.62
C MET A 167 7.83 11.60 0.42
N CYS A 168 6.67 11.05 0.07
CA CYS A 168 5.42 11.80 0.03
C CYS A 168 4.32 11.05 0.80
N LEU A 169 3.54 11.78 1.58
CA LEU A 169 2.37 11.28 2.29
C LEU A 169 1.11 11.74 1.55
N LYS A 170 0.28 10.78 1.16
CA LYS A 170 -0.98 11.03 0.45
C LYS A 170 -2.11 10.24 1.08
N HIS A 171 -3.33 10.73 0.88
CA HIS A 171 -4.54 9.92 1.06
C HIS A 171 -4.80 9.10 -0.21
N ILE A 172 -5.43 7.93 -0.11
CA ILE A 172 -5.75 7.07 -1.28
C ILE A 172 -6.53 7.84 -2.34
N SER A 173 -7.41 8.77 -1.95
CA SER A 173 -8.19 9.57 -2.92
C SER A 173 -7.37 10.56 -3.74
N GLU A 174 -6.12 10.82 -3.36
CA GLU A 174 -5.23 11.77 -4.03
C GLU A 174 -4.31 11.08 -5.06
N THR A 175 -4.39 9.75 -5.18
CA THR A 175 -3.56 9.00 -6.14
C THR A 175 -4.31 8.78 -7.45
N THR A 176 -3.57 8.60 -8.55
CA THR A 176 -4.17 8.32 -9.86
C THR A 176 -4.95 7.01 -9.89
N ASN A 177 -4.64 6.09 -8.96
CA ASN A 177 -5.32 4.80 -8.83
C ASN A 177 -6.48 4.84 -7.82
N ALA A 178 -6.87 6.01 -7.31
CA ALA A 178 -7.88 6.17 -6.26
C ALA A 178 -9.16 5.37 -6.48
N SER A 179 -9.78 5.50 -7.66
CA SER A 179 -11.04 4.79 -7.99
C SER A 179 -10.88 3.28 -7.91
N PHE A 180 -9.79 2.76 -8.46
CA PHE A 180 -9.50 1.32 -8.44
C PHE A 180 -9.18 0.85 -7.02
N LEU A 181 -8.35 1.57 -6.27
CA LEU A 181 -7.96 1.21 -4.90
C LEU A 181 -9.17 1.20 -3.94
N GLN A 182 -10.10 2.14 -4.09
CA GLN A 182 -11.34 2.17 -3.30
C GLN A 182 -12.24 0.97 -3.60
N PHE A 183 -12.34 0.58 -4.88
CA PHE A 183 -13.01 -0.65 -5.27
C PHE A 183 -12.30 -1.89 -4.72
N TYR A 184 -10.98 -1.96 -4.91
CA TYR A 184 -10.16 -3.11 -4.57
C TYR A 184 -10.16 -3.39 -3.08
N GLN A 185 -10.12 -2.34 -2.24
CA GLN A 185 -10.24 -2.48 -0.79
C GLN A 185 -11.44 -3.34 -0.41
N ARG A 186 -12.61 -3.07 -1.00
CA ARG A 186 -13.82 -3.83 -0.73
C ARG A 186 -13.79 -5.20 -1.42
N PHE A 187 -13.29 -5.26 -2.64
CA PHE A 187 -13.10 -6.52 -3.36
C PHE A 187 -12.24 -7.48 -2.54
N ALA A 188 -11.12 -7.07 -1.99
CA ALA A 188 -10.23 -7.97 -1.24
C ALA A 188 -10.88 -8.50 0.06
N SER A 189 -11.69 -7.70 0.76
CA SER A 189 -12.19 -8.04 2.10
C SER A 189 -13.64 -8.56 2.18
N ASP A 190 -14.45 -8.42 1.14
CA ASP A 190 -15.89 -8.78 1.14
C ASP A 190 -16.17 -9.82 0.06
N SER A 191 -16.32 -11.09 0.46
CA SER A 191 -16.50 -12.23 -0.46
C SER A 191 -17.79 -12.15 -1.28
N ALA A 192 -18.87 -11.61 -0.72
CA ALA A 192 -20.11 -11.39 -1.45
C ALA A 192 -19.92 -10.29 -2.50
N PHE A 193 -19.20 -9.23 -2.15
CA PHE A 193 -18.84 -8.18 -3.10
C PHE A 193 -17.83 -8.65 -4.16
N GLN A 194 -16.93 -9.59 -3.86
CA GLN A 194 -16.08 -10.23 -4.87
C GLN A 194 -16.93 -10.83 -5.98
N VAL A 195 -17.83 -11.75 -5.61
CA VAL A 195 -18.74 -12.44 -6.54
C VAL A 195 -19.56 -11.42 -7.35
N GLN A 196 -20.14 -10.41 -6.70
CA GLN A 196 -20.87 -9.33 -7.39
C GLN A 196 -20.01 -8.48 -8.32
N SER A 197 -18.69 -8.49 -8.13
CA SER A 197 -17.72 -7.72 -8.91
C SER A 197 -17.08 -8.55 -10.02
N LEU A 198 -17.51 -9.78 -10.26
CA LEU A 198 -17.13 -10.52 -11.46
C LEU A 198 -17.98 -10.10 -12.67
N SER A 199 -17.40 -10.23 -13.86
CA SER A 199 -18.16 -10.27 -15.12
C SER A 199 -19.04 -11.52 -15.16
N ASP A 200 -20.10 -11.51 -15.99
CA ASP A 200 -21.03 -12.66 -16.12
C ASP A 200 -20.29 -13.95 -16.55
N LEU A 201 -19.22 -13.76 -17.33
CA LEU A 201 -18.24 -14.77 -17.66
C LEU A 201 -16.85 -14.18 -17.43
N VAL A 202 -16.03 -14.87 -16.65
CA VAL A 202 -14.63 -14.49 -16.34
C VAL A 202 -13.71 -15.54 -16.92
N GLU A 203 -12.79 -15.11 -17.78
CA GLU A 203 -11.76 -15.98 -18.34
C GLU A 203 -10.71 -16.30 -17.28
N PHE A 204 -10.18 -17.52 -17.28
CA PHE A 204 -9.03 -17.85 -16.46
C PHE A 204 -8.02 -18.71 -17.21
N THR A 205 -6.76 -18.60 -16.79
CA THR A 205 -5.68 -19.49 -17.24
C THR A 205 -5.06 -20.20 -16.06
N ALA A 206 -4.68 -21.47 -16.21
CA ALA A 206 -3.97 -22.25 -15.19
C ALA A 206 -2.86 -23.08 -15.86
N PRO A 207 -1.82 -23.50 -15.13
CA PRO A 207 -0.79 -24.40 -15.64
C PRO A 207 -1.41 -25.67 -16.22
N ASP A 208 -0.89 -26.13 -17.36
CA ASP A 208 -1.32 -27.41 -17.94
C ASP A 208 -0.67 -28.57 -17.16
N PRO A 209 -1.44 -29.53 -16.61
CA PRO A 209 -0.89 -30.66 -15.88
C PRO A 209 -0.10 -31.64 -16.76
N ASP A 210 -0.29 -31.60 -18.08
CA ASP A 210 0.32 -32.51 -19.05
C ASP A 210 1.48 -31.85 -19.82
N ASP A 211 1.65 -30.52 -19.74
CA ASP A 211 2.73 -29.76 -20.39
C ASP A 211 3.22 -28.58 -19.53
N ASP A 212 4.43 -28.74 -18.98
CA ASP A 212 5.11 -27.77 -18.11
C ASP A 212 5.30 -26.37 -18.73
N PHE A 213 5.20 -26.21 -20.05
CA PHE A 213 5.39 -24.94 -20.74
C PHE A 213 4.10 -24.30 -21.25
N SER A 214 2.95 -24.95 -21.05
CA SER A 214 1.67 -24.46 -21.55
C SER A 214 0.68 -24.15 -20.43
N SER A 215 -0.44 -23.53 -20.81
CA SER A 215 -1.51 -23.18 -19.89
C SER A 215 -2.84 -23.54 -20.51
N ILE A 216 -3.74 -24.06 -19.68
CA ILE A 216 -5.12 -24.28 -20.05
C ILE A 216 -5.91 -22.99 -19.86
N THR A 217 -6.83 -22.71 -20.78
CA THR A 217 -7.76 -21.57 -20.67
C THR A 217 -9.17 -22.09 -20.44
N GLY A 218 -9.86 -21.48 -19.49
CA GLY A 218 -11.26 -21.77 -19.20
C GLY A 218 -12.05 -20.50 -18.93
N SER A 219 -13.30 -20.68 -18.51
CA SER A 219 -14.13 -19.58 -18.04
C SER A 219 -15.01 -20.02 -16.89
N ILE A 220 -15.28 -19.10 -15.97
CA ILE A 220 -16.13 -19.34 -14.81
C ILE A 220 -17.26 -18.31 -14.74
N THR A 221 -18.37 -18.71 -14.13
CA THR A 221 -19.41 -17.79 -13.68
C THR A 221 -19.09 -17.26 -12.27
N PRO A 222 -19.72 -16.16 -11.82
CA PRO A 222 -19.49 -15.60 -10.49
C PRO A 222 -19.67 -16.60 -9.34
N GLU A 223 -20.60 -17.55 -9.45
CA GLU A 223 -20.90 -18.55 -8.42
C GLU A 223 -19.74 -19.53 -8.21
N GLN A 224 -18.93 -19.75 -9.25
CA GLN A 224 -17.78 -20.66 -9.20
C GLN A 224 -16.54 -19.99 -8.60
N TRP A 225 -16.49 -18.65 -8.52
CA TRP A 225 -15.34 -17.90 -8.02
C TRP A 225 -14.74 -18.40 -6.71
N PRO A 226 -15.51 -18.76 -5.66
CA PRO A 226 -14.93 -19.23 -4.40
C PRO A 226 -14.05 -20.47 -4.55
N SER A 227 -14.30 -21.30 -5.57
CA SER A 227 -13.54 -22.54 -5.85
C SER A 227 -12.34 -22.32 -6.76
N PHE A 228 -12.29 -21.20 -7.48
CA PHE A 228 -11.27 -20.94 -8.51
C PHE A 228 -10.38 -19.74 -8.21
N LYS A 229 -10.77 -18.88 -7.26
CA LYS A 229 -10.01 -17.68 -6.95
C LYS A 229 -8.58 -18.02 -6.51
N PRO A 230 -7.60 -17.15 -6.81
CA PRO A 230 -6.24 -17.32 -6.32
C PRO A 230 -6.20 -17.48 -4.81
N TRP A 231 -5.27 -18.30 -4.32
CA TRP A 231 -5.05 -18.51 -2.88
C TRP A 231 -4.80 -17.19 -2.14
N LEU A 232 -4.07 -16.27 -2.78
CA LEU A 232 -3.71 -14.97 -2.22
C LEU A 232 -4.50 -13.84 -2.90
N ILE A 233 -5.35 -13.18 -2.11
CA ILE A 233 -5.97 -11.89 -2.46
C ILE A 233 -5.64 -10.91 -1.33
N PRO A 234 -4.64 -10.03 -1.49
CA PRO A 234 -4.17 -9.14 -0.44
C PRO A 234 -5.25 -8.18 0.08
N ASP A 235 -5.60 -8.29 1.36
CA ASP A 235 -6.36 -7.29 2.10
C ASP A 235 -5.45 -6.59 3.14
N GLY A 236 -5.79 -5.35 3.51
CA GLY A 236 -5.01 -4.60 4.49
C GLY A 236 -3.93 -3.68 3.90
N GLU A 237 -2.68 -4.14 3.76
CA GLU A 237 -1.55 -3.33 3.27
C GLU A 237 -0.91 -3.97 2.05
N ILE A 238 -0.78 -3.19 0.97
CA ILE A 238 -0.14 -3.62 -0.28
C ILE A 238 0.94 -2.63 -0.70
N TYR A 239 1.87 -3.09 -1.53
CA TYR A 239 2.85 -2.24 -2.19
C TYR A 239 2.55 -2.11 -3.68
N ASN A 240 2.82 -0.96 -4.28
CA ASN A 240 2.85 -0.75 -5.73
C ASN A 240 4.20 -0.14 -6.13
N ILE A 241 4.68 -0.42 -7.34
CA ILE A 241 5.92 0.16 -7.87
C ILE A 241 5.62 0.86 -9.20
N ILE A 242 6.03 2.13 -9.29
CA ILE A 242 5.85 2.99 -10.45
C ILE A 242 7.21 3.23 -11.10
N TYR A 243 7.52 2.49 -12.16
CA TYR A 243 8.74 2.53 -12.98
C TYR A 243 8.74 3.68 -14.01
N GLY A 244 8.00 4.77 -13.75
CA GLY A 244 7.82 5.86 -14.70
C GLY A 244 6.66 5.67 -15.68
N GLN A 245 5.88 4.58 -15.56
CA GLN A 245 4.62 4.48 -16.30
C GLN A 245 3.72 5.67 -15.99
N LYS A 246 3.17 6.29 -17.04
CA LYS A 246 2.15 7.32 -16.90
C LYS A 246 0.81 6.65 -16.69
N TYR A 247 0.22 6.87 -15.51
CA TYR A 247 -1.17 6.53 -15.28
C TYR A 247 -2.06 7.59 -15.91
N THR A 248 -3.08 7.13 -16.61
CA THR A 248 -4.24 7.96 -16.98
C THR A 248 -5.43 7.53 -16.12
N GLU A 249 -6.48 8.34 -16.06
CA GLU A 249 -7.77 7.84 -15.57
C GLU A 249 -8.27 6.75 -16.54
N SER A 250 -7.80 5.52 -16.31
CA SER A 250 -8.07 4.36 -17.14
C SER A 250 -9.27 3.60 -16.60
N ASN A 251 -10.12 3.14 -17.51
CA ASN A 251 -11.23 2.22 -17.23
C ASN A 251 -10.79 0.75 -17.19
N ARG A 252 -9.47 0.49 -17.25
CA ARG A 252 -8.86 -0.84 -17.16
C ARG A 252 -7.71 -0.81 -16.18
N LYS A 253 -7.55 -1.90 -15.43
CA LYS A 253 -6.41 -2.13 -14.55
C LYS A 253 -5.96 -3.58 -14.65
N LEU A 254 -4.67 -3.79 -14.82
CA LEU A 254 -4.01 -5.06 -14.61
C LEU A 254 -3.37 -5.00 -13.22
N PHE A 255 -3.86 -5.85 -12.33
CA PHE A 255 -3.35 -5.98 -10.98
C PHE A 255 -2.53 -7.27 -10.87
N VAL A 256 -1.24 -7.14 -10.62
CA VAL A 256 -0.32 -8.27 -10.53
C VAL A 256 0.12 -8.44 -9.08
N ILE A 257 0.16 -9.67 -8.60
CA ILE A 257 0.72 -10.08 -7.31
C ILE A 257 1.92 -10.95 -7.64
N ARG A 258 3.10 -10.59 -7.13
CA ARG A 258 4.34 -11.34 -7.34
C ARG A 258 4.92 -11.78 -6.02
N GLY A 259 5.35 -13.02 -5.95
CA GLY A 259 6.11 -13.52 -4.83
C GLY A 259 7.51 -12.93 -4.78
N VAL A 260 8.03 -12.76 -3.56
CA VAL A 260 9.42 -12.35 -3.33
C VAL A 260 10.29 -13.60 -3.41
N ALA A 261 11.26 -13.57 -4.33
CA ALA A 261 12.22 -14.66 -4.54
C ALA A 261 11.59 -16.05 -4.76
N ASN A 262 10.36 -16.08 -5.26
CA ASN A 262 9.66 -17.30 -5.67
C ASN A 262 8.90 -17.03 -6.98
N GLY A 263 8.61 -18.08 -7.74
CA GLY A 263 7.98 -17.96 -9.06
C GLY A 263 6.47 -17.66 -9.05
N MET A 264 5.88 -17.34 -7.89
CA MET A 264 4.45 -17.06 -7.79
C MET A 264 4.11 -15.76 -8.50
N GLU A 265 3.19 -15.82 -9.45
CA GLU A 265 2.61 -14.65 -10.11
C GLU A 265 1.11 -14.85 -10.33
N THR A 266 0.33 -13.87 -9.88
CA THR A 266 -1.11 -13.81 -10.11
C THR A 266 -1.46 -12.48 -10.77
N GLU A 267 -2.13 -12.53 -11.90
CA GLU A 267 -2.63 -11.41 -12.67
C GLU A 267 -4.16 -11.38 -12.61
N MET A 268 -4.71 -10.21 -12.35
CA MET A 268 -6.14 -9.95 -12.36
C MET A 268 -6.44 -8.73 -13.22
N ASN A 269 -7.22 -8.94 -14.28
CA ASN A 269 -7.61 -7.91 -15.24
C ASN A 269 -8.99 -7.36 -14.88
N PHE A 270 -9.03 -6.10 -14.49
CA PHE A 270 -10.25 -5.38 -14.15
C PHE A 270 -10.63 -4.36 -15.23
N LYS A 271 -11.94 -4.19 -15.43
CA LYS A 271 -12.50 -3.19 -16.34
C LYS A 271 -13.73 -2.54 -15.74
N VAL A 272 -13.91 -1.24 -15.96
CA VAL A 272 -15.15 -0.55 -15.62
C VAL A 272 -16.23 -0.91 -16.65
N VAL A 273 -17.31 -1.53 -16.19
CA VAL A 273 -18.49 -1.90 -16.97
C VAL A 273 -19.70 -1.23 -16.32
N LYS A 274 -20.42 -0.39 -17.07
CA LYS A 274 -21.59 0.38 -16.57
C LYS A 274 -21.27 1.14 -15.27
N GLY A 275 -20.09 1.77 -15.20
CA GLY A 275 -19.66 2.57 -14.05
C GLY A 275 -19.16 1.77 -12.83
N LYS A 276 -19.06 0.44 -12.92
CA LYS A 276 -18.55 -0.41 -11.84
C LYS A 276 -17.33 -1.21 -12.31
N TRP A 277 -16.30 -1.30 -11.47
CA TRP A 277 -15.17 -2.19 -11.71
C TRP A 277 -15.62 -3.65 -11.69
N LYS A 278 -15.16 -4.42 -12.67
CA LYS A 278 -15.45 -5.83 -12.84
C LYS A 278 -14.17 -6.62 -13.12
N LEU A 279 -13.99 -7.76 -12.48
CA LEU A 279 -12.96 -8.74 -12.86
C LEU A 279 -13.38 -9.40 -14.17
N MET A 280 -12.51 -9.32 -15.17
CA MET A 280 -12.74 -9.84 -16.51
C MET A 280 -11.96 -11.12 -16.79
N LYS A 281 -10.72 -11.18 -16.27
CA LYS A 281 -9.81 -12.30 -16.46
C LYS A 281 -8.84 -12.41 -15.29
N PHE A 282 -8.41 -13.62 -14.95
CA PHE A 282 -7.30 -13.84 -14.03
C PHE A 282 -6.43 -15.05 -14.46
N ASN A 283 -5.30 -15.28 -13.82
CA ASN A 283 -4.61 -16.57 -13.85
C ASN A 283 -4.59 -17.19 -12.44
N SER A 284 -4.52 -18.52 -12.39
CA SER A 284 -4.35 -19.29 -11.17
C SER A 284 -3.03 -20.06 -11.20
#